data_AF-A0A7X3L9Y7-F1
#
_entry.id   AF-A0A7X3L9Y7-F1
#
_cell.length_a   1.000
_cell.length_b   1.000
_cell.length_c   1.000
_cell.angle_alpha   90.00
_cell.angle_beta   90.00
_cell.angle_gamma   90.00
#
_symmetry.space_group_name_H-M   'P 1'
#
loop_
_entity.id
_entity.type
_entity.pdbx_description
1 polymer ?
#
loop_
_entity_poly.entity_id
_entity_poly.type
_entity_poly.pdbx_seq_one_letter_code
_entity_poly.pdbx_strand_id
1 'polypeptide(L)' 'MSYSIFVRDLARNEGRAPQLLAYDIQDRALAASLVSVIATSYRDHGFNPATRVHWFRTDGSVHEIYTWPQA' A
#
# COMPACT_ATOMS: atom_id res chain seq x y z
N MET A 1 10.92 15.92 3.42
CA MET A 1 10.23 14.79 4.09
C MET A 1 9.97 13.77 3.02
N SER A 2 10.49 12.56 3.16
CA SER A 2 10.33 11.50 2.16
C SER A 2 9.22 10.53 2.57
N TYR A 3 8.75 9.74 1.62
CA TYR A 3 7.68 8.77 1.81
C TYR A 3 8.17 7.37 1.49
N SER A 4 7.62 6.40 2.21
CA SER A 4 7.77 4.97 1.93
C SER A 4 6.43 4.36 1.51
N ILE A 5 6.50 3.31 0.71
CA ILE A 5 5.35 2.50 0.34
C ILE A 5 5.48 1.15 1.03
N PHE A 6 4.42 0.76 1.73
CA PHE A 6 4.32 -0.52 2.41
C PHE A 6 3.19 -1.35 1.84
N VAL A 7 3.35 -2.66 1.90
CA VAL A 7 2.28 -3.64 1.64
C VAL A 7 2.12 -4.58 2.84
N ARG A 8 0.89 -4.91 3.20
CA ARG A 8 0.60 -5.94 4.21
C ARG A 8 -0.47 -6.91 3.73
N ASP A 9 -0.26 -8.18 4.02
CA ASP A 9 -1.20 -9.27 3.74
C ASP A 9 -2.18 -9.41 4.92
N LEU A 10 -3.49 -9.28 4.65
CA LEU A 10 -4.53 -9.36 5.68
C LEU A 10 -4.93 -10.79 6.06
N ALA A 11 -4.66 -11.79 5.22
CA ALA A 11 -4.93 -13.20 5.56
C ALA A 11 -3.91 -13.75 6.57
N ARG A 12 -2.71 -13.15 6.62
CA ARG A 12 -1.62 -13.56 7.52
C ARG A 12 -1.50 -12.67 8.75
N ASN A 13 -2.63 -12.20 9.26
CA ASN A 13 -2.77 -11.15 10.29
C ASN A 13 -2.11 -11.48 11.65
N GLU A 14 -1.44 -12.61 11.80
CA GLU A 14 -0.67 -12.97 13.00
C GLU A 14 0.81 -12.53 12.86
N GLY A 15 1.06 -11.24 13.09
CA GLY A 15 2.38 -10.77 13.53
C GLY A 15 3.43 -10.47 12.46
N ARG A 16 3.12 -10.57 11.16
CA ARG A 16 4.08 -10.18 10.12
C ARG A 16 4.10 -8.66 9.92
N ALA A 17 5.26 -8.04 10.11
CA ALA A 17 5.45 -6.63 9.83
C ALA A 17 5.13 -6.31 8.36
N PRO A 18 4.57 -5.11 8.05
CA PRO A 18 4.40 -4.65 6.68
C PRO A 18 5.70 -4.72 5.90
N GLN A 19 5.63 -5.20 4.66
CA GLN A 19 6.78 -5.25 3.77
C GLN A 19 7.00 -3.87 3.13
N LEU A 20 8.24 -3.39 3.16
CA LEU A 20 8.67 -2.20 2.44
C LEU A 20 8.80 -2.52 0.94
N LEU A 21 8.14 -1.72 0.09
CA LEU A 21 8.24 -1.83 -1.38
C LEU A 21 9.13 -0.75 -1.98
N ALA A 22 9.03 0.47 -1.46
CA ALA A 22 9.81 1.62 -1.92
C ALA A 22 10.05 2.58 -0.76
N TYR A 23 11.16 3.30 -0.80
CA TYR A 23 11.54 4.30 0.20
C TYR A 23 12.13 5.54 -0.49
N ASP A 24 12.33 6.60 0.29
CA ASP A 24 12.90 7.88 -0.15
C ASP A 24 12.16 8.60 -1.30
N ILE A 25 10.84 8.44 -1.38
CA ILE A 25 10.02 9.14 -2.37
C ILE A 25 9.80 10.58 -1.90
N GLN A 26 10.42 11.55 -2.58
CA GLN A 26 10.46 12.95 -2.12
C GLN A 26 9.12 13.71 -2.29
N ASP A 27 8.19 13.17 -3.07
CA ASP A 27 6.90 13.80 -3.35
C ASP A 27 5.74 12.94 -2.84
N ARG A 28 4.92 13.55 -1.99
CA ARG A 28 3.69 12.95 -1.46
C ARG A 28 2.70 12.57 -2.56
N ALA A 29 2.51 13.43 -3.55
CA ALA A 29 1.57 13.20 -4.64
C ALA A 29 2.05 12.04 -5.51
N LEU A 30 3.35 11.99 -5.80
CA LEU A 30 3.98 10.86 -6.47
C LEU A 30 3.80 9.55 -5.68
N ALA A 31 4.09 9.54 -4.38
CA ALA A 31 3.93 8.35 -3.53
C ALA A 31 2.47 7.87 -3.53
N ALA A 32 1.50 8.79 -3.42
CA ALA A 32 0.08 8.45 -3.48
C ALA A 32 -0.34 7.93 -4.86
N SER A 33 0.17 8.52 -5.94
CA SER A 33 -0.07 8.07 -7.31
C SER A 33 0.47 6.66 -7.53
N LEU A 34 1.68 6.37 -7.08
CA LEU A 34 2.28 5.03 -7.17
C LEU A 34 1.44 3.97 -6.46
N VAL A 35 1.00 4.24 -5.24
CA VAL A 35 0.12 3.32 -4.50
C VAL A 35 -1.19 3.07 -5.26
N SER A 36 -1.80 4.14 -5.79
CA SER A 36 -3.02 4.01 -6.57
C SER A 36 -2.81 3.20 -7.85
N VAL A 37 -1.72 3.44 -8.59
CA VAL A 37 -1.38 2.72 -9.84
C VAL A 37 -1.11 1.25 -9.56
N ILE A 38 -0.37 0.94 -8.49
CA ILE A 38 -0.10 -0.45 -8.11
C ILE A 38 -1.42 -1.16 -7.79
N ALA A 39 -2.29 -0.57 -6.97
CA ALA A 39 -3.56 -1.20 -6.62
C ALA A 39 -4.47 -1.41 -7.84
N THR A 40 -4.59 -0.42 -8.73
CA THR A 40 -5.47 -0.51 -9.92
C THR A 40 -4.92 -1.43 -11.01
N SER A 41 -3.66 -1.86 -10.94
CA SER A 41 -3.10 -2.88 -11.84
C SER A 41 -3.67 -4.28 -11.60
N TYR A 42 -4.29 -4.52 -10.44
CA TYR A 42 -4.93 -5.79 -10.10
C TYR A 42 -6.41 -5.77 -10.48
N ARG A 43 -6.93 -6.93 -10.90
CA ARG A 43 -8.33 -7.07 -11.33
C ARG A 43 -9.33 -6.79 -10.21
N ASP A 44 -9.04 -7.28 -9.00
CA ASP A 44 -9.87 -7.09 -7.81
C ASP A 44 -9.13 -6.14 -6.86
N HIS A 45 -9.61 -4.91 -6.77
CA HIS A 45 -8.98 -3.82 -6.03
C HIS A 45 -10.03 -2.84 -5.51
N GLY A 46 -9.59 -1.97 -4.60
CA GLY A 46 -10.42 -0.87 -4.14
C GLY A 46 -9.67 0.11 -3.25
N PHE A 47 -10.44 1.05 -2.72
CA PHE A 47 -9.97 2.10 -1.82
C PHE A 47 -10.89 2.17 -0.62
N ASN A 48 -10.34 2.10 0.58
CA ASN A 48 -11.10 2.29 1.82
C ASN A 48 -11.03 3.78 2.21
N PRO A 49 -12.13 4.54 2.10
CA PRO A 49 -12.12 5.97 2.41
C PRO A 49 -11.96 6.25 3.91
N ALA A 50 -12.33 5.32 4.79
CA ALA A 50 -12.22 5.50 6.23
C ALA A 50 -10.76 5.43 6.71
N THR A 51 -9.96 4.54 6.13
CA THR A 51 -8.53 4.37 6.48
C THR A 51 -7.58 5.04 5.48
N ARG A 52 -8.10 5.51 4.35
CA ARG A 52 -7.34 6.03 3.20
C ARG A 52 -6.29 5.05 2.66
N VAL A 53 -6.60 3.75 2.71
CA VAL A 53 -5.72 2.67 2.26
C VAL A 53 -6.26 2.08 0.97
N HIS A 54 -5.36 1.85 0.01
CA HIS A 54 -5.67 1.08 -1.19
C HIS A 54 -5.48 -0.40 -0.90
N TRP A 55 -6.29 -1.24 -1.54
CA TRP A 55 -6.18 -2.68 -1.42
C TRP A 55 -6.32 -3.37 -2.77
N PHE A 56 -5.77 -4.56 -2.87
CA PHE A 56 -5.92 -5.44 -4.02
C PHE A 56 -5.92 -6.91 -3.57
N ARG A 57 -6.50 -7.80 -4.37
CA ARG A 57 -6.45 -9.24 -4.14
C ARG A 57 -5.52 -9.90 -5.14
N THR A 58 -4.57 -10.68 -4.62
CA THR A 58 -3.67 -11.55 -5.38
C THR A 58 -3.42 -12.82 -4.58
N ASP A 59 -3.19 -13.95 -5.28
CA ASP A 59 -2.84 -15.24 -4.67
C ASP A 59 -3.82 -15.69 -3.56
N GLY A 60 -5.10 -15.38 -3.74
CA GLY A 60 -6.17 -15.73 -2.79
C GLY A 60 -6.21 -14.86 -1.52
N SER A 61 -5.34 -13.86 -1.38
CA SER A 61 -5.31 -12.96 -0.21
C SER A 61 -5.52 -11.49 -0.56
N VAL A 62 -6.08 -10.73 0.38
CA VAL A 62 -6.22 -9.28 0.31
C VAL A 62 -4.96 -8.63 0.86
N HIS A 63 -4.38 -7.75 0.05
CA HIS A 63 -3.22 -6.96 0.39
C HIS A 63 -3.63 -5.49 0.49
N GLU A 64 -3.19 -4.85 1.55
CA GLU A 64 -3.28 -3.40 1.69
C GLU A 64 -1.96 -2.76 1.32
N ILE A 65 -2.01 -1.68 0.56
CA ILE A 65 -0.85 -0.89 0.14
C ILE A 65 -1.09 0.59 0.48
N TYR A 66 -0.10 1.21 1.10
CA TYR A 66 -0.23 2.57 1.62
C TYR A 66 1.10 3.30 1.68
N THR A 67 1.01 4.63 1.76
CA THR A 67 2.16 5.53 1.96
C THR A 67 2.35 5.81 3.45
N TRP A 68 3.60 5.97 3.87
CA TRP A 68 3.94 6.41 5.22
C TRP A 68 5.04 7.49 5.15
N PRO A 69 4.89 8.63 5.85
CA PRO A 69 5.93 9.65 5.90
C PRO A 69 7.12 9.17 6.76
N GLN A 70 8.34 9.45 6.31
CA GLN A 70 9.55 9.29 7.11
C GLN A 70 9.82 10.58 7.90
N ALA A 71 10.15 10.44 9.18
CA ALA A 71 10.53 11.54 10.08
C ALA A 71 12.02 11.87 9.94
#